data_AF-A0A3M8SX67-F1
#
_entry.id   AF-A0A3M8SX67-F1
#
_cell.length_a   1.000
_cell.length_b   1.000
_cell.length_c   1.000
_cell.angle_alpha   90.00
_cell.angle_beta   90.00
_cell.angle_gamma   90.00
#
_symmetry.space_group_name_H-M   'P 1'
#
loop_
_entity.id
_entity.type
_entity.pdbx_description
1 polymer ?
#
loop_
_entity_poly.entity_id
_entity_poly.type
_entity_poly.pdbx_seq_one_letter_code
_entity_poly.pdbx_strand_id
1 'polypeptide(L)'
;MPTVKDKREYALTPEDRSFEIARKFGSVDGPRATVTEPTGQVLAAIVFLARPGHVEDIESNVVFANSDRARLLNAATVKEERG
;
A
#
# COMPACT_ATOMS: atom_id res chain seq x y z
N MET A 1 -6.25 -25.76 23.16
CA MET A 1 -5.81 -24.55 23.91
C MET A 1 -6.09 -23.35 23.02
N PRO A 2 -6.81 -22.30 23.47
CA PRO A 2 -6.96 -21.12 22.66
C PRO A 2 -5.60 -20.42 22.62
N THR A 3 -4.97 -20.37 21.44
CA THR A 3 -3.78 -19.55 21.21
C THR A 3 -4.16 -18.11 21.55
N VAL A 4 -3.56 -17.57 22.60
CA VAL A 4 -3.68 -16.14 22.95
C VAL A 4 -3.25 -15.38 21.71
N LYS A 5 -4.19 -14.76 21.00
CA LYS A 5 -3.90 -13.96 19.82
C LYS A 5 -2.93 -12.86 20.24
N ASP A 6 -1.78 -12.81 19.57
CA ASP A 6 -0.84 -11.73 19.79
C ASP A 6 -1.56 -10.42 19.45
N LYS A 7 -1.56 -9.46 20.38
CA LYS A 7 -2.23 -8.17 20.20
C LYS A 7 -1.69 -7.41 18.98
N ARG A 8 -0.48 -7.77 18.53
CA ARG A 8 0.16 -7.24 17.33
C ARG A 8 -0.54 -7.63 16.04
N GLU A 9 -1.34 -8.70 16.02
CA GLU A 9 -2.11 -9.11 14.84
C GLU A 9 -3.10 -8.05 14.35
N TYR A 10 -3.55 -7.17 15.24
CA TYR A 10 -4.47 -6.09 14.91
C TYR A 10 -3.80 -4.89 14.23
N ALA A 11 -2.46 -4.86 14.13
CA ALA A 11 -1.71 -3.88 13.36
C ALA A 11 -2.04 -2.41 13.71
N LEU A 12 -2.36 -2.14 14.99
CA LEU A 12 -2.84 -0.84 15.45
C LEU A 12 -1.72 0.20 15.45
N THR A 13 -0.52 -0.19 15.89
CA THR A 13 0.68 0.67 15.87
C THR A 13 1.54 0.43 14.61
N PRO A 14 2.41 1.38 14.22
CA PRO A 14 3.40 1.15 13.17
C PRO A 14 4.30 -0.05 13.42
N GLU A 15 4.65 -0.31 14.68
CA GLU A 15 5.45 -1.45 15.11
C GLU A 15 4.68 -2.76 14.90
N ASP A 16 3.40 -2.79 15.26
CA ASP A 16 2.53 -3.96 15.05
C ASP A 16 2.36 -4.27 13.57
N ARG A 17 2.17 -3.25 12.72
CA ARG A 17 2.12 -3.40 11.26
C ARG A 17 3.41 -4.00 10.73
N SER A 18 4.55 -3.51 11.21
CA SER A 18 5.86 -3.99 10.80
C SER A 18 6.07 -5.45 11.20
N PHE A 19 5.67 -5.83 12.41
CA PHE A 19 5.68 -7.20 12.90
C PHE A 19 4.79 -8.11 12.04
N GLU A 20 3.55 -7.71 11.76
CA GLU A 20 2.64 -8.52 10.95
C GLU A 20 3.10 -8.67 9.50
N ILE A 21 3.66 -7.62 8.91
CA ILE A 21 4.26 -7.68 7.58
C ILE A 21 5.42 -8.69 7.59
N ALA A 22 6.34 -8.56 8.57
CA ALA A 22 7.48 -9.46 8.69
C ALA A 22 7.06 -10.93 8.91
N ARG A 23 6.03 -11.16 9.72
CA ARG A 23 5.48 -12.49 10.00
C ARG A 23 4.84 -13.13 8.76
N LYS A 24 4.12 -12.36 7.95
CA LYS A 24 3.37 -12.87 6.78
C LYS A 24 4.21 -12.99 5.52
N PHE A 25 5.15 -12.07 5.33
CA PHE A 25 5.88 -11.92 4.07
C PHE A 25 7.40 -12.10 4.22
N GLY A 26 7.91 -12.33 5.43
CA GLY A 26 9.34 -12.38 5.72
C GLY A 26 9.94 -10.99 5.97
N SER A 27 11.23 -10.95 6.32
CA SER A 27 11.95 -9.67 6.50
C SER A 27 11.98 -8.92 5.18
N VAL A 28 11.39 -7.74 5.16
CA VAL A 28 11.49 -6.79 4.03
C VAL A 28 12.53 -5.75 4.41
N ASP A 29 13.77 -5.94 3.92
CA ASP A 29 14.83 -4.96 4.05
C ASP A 29 14.71 -3.93 2.93
N GLY A 30 14.48 -2.66 3.30
CA GLY A 30 14.46 -1.55 2.37
C GLY A 30 13.68 -0.33 2.87
N PRO A 31 13.98 0.88 2.35
CA PRO A 31 13.19 2.07 2.64
C PRO A 31 11.75 1.84 2.18
N ARG A 32 10.81 1.91 3.11
CA ARG A 32 9.38 1.82 2.79
C ARG A 32 8.96 3.13 2.14
N ALA A 33 8.54 3.07 0.87
CA ALA A 33 7.90 4.21 0.23
C ALA A 33 6.62 4.57 0.99
N THR A 34 6.55 5.79 1.52
CA THR A 34 5.41 6.30 2.27
C THR A 34 4.68 7.38 1.48
N VAL A 35 3.35 7.33 1.50
CA VAL A 35 2.51 8.43 0.97
C VAL A 35 2.41 9.51 2.06
N THR A 36 2.68 10.76 1.69
CA THR A 36 2.71 11.91 2.61
C THR A 36 1.34 12.21 3.20
N GLU A 37 0.29 12.13 2.37
CA GLU A 37 -1.10 12.35 2.77
C GLU A 37 -1.97 11.14 2.37
N PRO A 38 -1.91 10.04 3.13
CA PRO A 38 -2.59 8.81 2.75
C PRO A 38 -4.09 8.95 3.01
N THR A 39 -4.87 9.20 1.94
CA THR A 39 -6.33 9.02 1.98
C THR A 39 -6.71 7.69 1.36
N GLY A 40 -7.88 7.15 1.74
CA GLY A 40 -8.38 5.88 1.19
C GLY A 40 -8.41 5.87 -0.34
N GLN A 41 -8.79 7.01 -0.95
CA GLN A 41 -8.82 7.14 -2.41
C GLN A 41 -7.41 7.08 -3.05
N VAL A 42 -6.40 7.70 -2.43
CA VAL A 42 -5.02 7.66 -2.94
C VAL A 42 -4.44 6.26 -2.83
N LEU A 43 -4.64 5.61 -1.68
CA LEU A 43 -4.18 4.23 -1.47
C LEU A 43 -4.87 3.26 -2.44
N ALA A 44 -6.18 3.41 -2.66
CA ALA A 44 -6.92 2.61 -3.63
C ALA A 44 -6.41 2.84 -5.06
N ALA A 45 -6.13 4.09 -5.45
CA ALA A 45 -5.58 4.41 -6.76
C ALA A 45 -4.20 3.77 -7.00
N ILE A 46 -3.32 3.79 -6.00
CA ILE A 46 -1.99 3.14 -6.08
C ILE A 46 -2.14 1.64 -6.33
N VAL A 47 -3.03 0.97 -5.58
CA VAL A 47 -3.27 -0.48 -5.72
C VAL A 47 -3.95 -0.79 -7.06
N PHE A 48 -4.90 0.03 -7.50
CA PHE A 48 -5.62 -0.16 -8.75
C PHE A 48 -4.72 -0.02 -9.99
N LEU A 49 -3.76 0.91 -9.94
CA LEU A 49 -2.81 1.16 -11.02
C LEU A 49 -1.68 0.13 -11.07
N ALA A 50 -1.40 -0.57 -9.97
CA ALA A 50 -0.39 -1.63 -9.96
C ALA A 50 -0.86 -2.84 -10.78
N ARG A 51 0.00 -3.36 -11.66
CA ARG A 51 -0.34 -4.54 -12.46
C ARG A 51 -0.28 -5.81 -11.61
N PRO A 52 -1.13 -6.81 -11.87
CA PRO A 52 -1.05 -8.09 -11.18
C PRO A 52 0.34 -8.72 -11.31
N GLY A 53 0.94 -9.10 -10.17
CA GLY A 53 2.29 -9.69 -10.13
C GLY A 53 3.45 -8.67 -10.17
N HIS A 54 3.17 -7.38 -10.33
CA HIS A 54 4.17 -6.31 -10.39
C HIS A 54 4.09 -5.42 -9.15
N VAL A 55 4.63 -5.90 -8.03
CA VAL A 55 4.62 -5.18 -6.74
C VAL A 55 5.50 -3.94 -6.79
N GLU A 56 6.52 -3.93 -7.64
CA GLU A 56 7.39 -2.77 -7.91
C GLU A 56 6.64 -1.56 -8.47
N ASP A 57 5.48 -1.75 -9.11
CA ASP A 57 4.63 -0.65 -9.59
C ASP A 57 4.09 0.17 -8.40
N ILE A 58 3.95 -0.43 -7.21
CA ILE A 58 3.44 0.25 -6.00
C ILE A 58 4.40 1.37 -5.59
N GLU A 59 5.70 1.12 -5.55
CA GLU A 59 6.68 2.13 -5.16
C GLU A 59 6.68 3.31 -6.14
N SER A 60 6.67 3.01 -7.44
CA SER A 60 6.57 4.04 -8.49
C SER A 60 5.29 4.87 -8.35
N ASN A 61 4.16 4.23 -8.05
CA ASN A 61 2.88 4.90 -7.82
C ASN A 61 2.85 5.71 -6.51
N VAL A 62 3.59 5.30 -5.46
CA VAL A 62 3.75 6.11 -4.24
C VAL A 62 4.56 7.37 -4.52
N VAL A 63 5.67 7.27 -5.27
CA VAL A 63 6.45 8.43 -5.71
C VAL A 63 5.58 9.35 -6.57
N PHE A 64 4.76 8.78 -7.44
CA PHE A 64 3.82 9.55 -8.25
C PHE A 64 2.73 10.23 -7.42
N ALA A 65 2.17 9.54 -6.41
CA ALA A 65 1.19 10.10 -5.48
C ALA A 65 1.74 11.32 -4.71
N ASN A 66 3.00 11.27 -4.31
CA ASN A 66 3.67 12.33 -3.57
C ASN A 66 4.07 13.52 -4.45
N SER A 67 4.26 13.31 -5.74
CA SER A 67 4.66 14.37 -6.69
C SER A 67 3.47 15.05 -7.36
N ASP A 68 2.48 14.28 -7.83
CA ASP A 68 1.29 14.79 -8.51
C ASP A 68 0.07 13.91 -8.22
N ARG A 69 -0.52 14.17 -7.05
CA ARG A 69 -1.69 13.45 -6.53
C ARG A 69 -2.90 13.53 -7.47
N ALA A 70 -3.18 14.70 -8.05
CA ALA A 70 -4.35 14.88 -8.89
C ALA A 70 -4.25 14.02 -10.16
N ARG A 71 -3.05 13.96 -10.75
CA ARG A 71 -2.80 13.15 -11.94
C ARG A 71 -2.84 11.64 -11.67
N LEU A 72 -2.36 11.19 -10.50
CA LEU A 72 -2.53 9.79 -10.07
C LEU A 72 -4.02 9.42 -10.01
N LEU A 73 -4.83 10.25 -9.35
CA LEU A 73 -6.26 9.99 -9.19
C LEU A 73 -6.96 9.95 -10.56
N ASN A 74 -6.65 10.91 -11.44
CA ASN A 74 -7.19 10.92 -12.79
C ASN A 74 -6.80 9.65 -13.57
N ALA A 75 -5.54 9.21 -13.47
CA ALA A 75 -5.07 7.98 -14.13
C ALA A 75 -5.82 6.74 -13.63
N ALA A 76 -6.20 6.70 -12.35
CA ALA A 76 -7.00 5.63 -11.78
C ALA A 76 -8.48 5.69 -12.20
N THR A 77 -8.99 6.84 -12.67
CA THR A 77 -10.38 7.00 -13.14
C THR A 77 -10.59 6.57 -14.60
N VAL A 78 -9.60 6.76 -15.49
CA VAL A 78 -9.80 6.60 -16.96
C VAL A 78 -9.98 5.14 -17.42
N LYS A 79 -9.75 4.14 -16.56
CA LYS A 79 -9.82 2.73 -16.98
C LYS A 79 -11.25 2.22 -17.21
N GLU A 80 -12.27 2.92 -16.72
CA GLU A 80 -13.69 2.54 -16.95
C GLU A 80 -14.26 3.03 -18.31
N GLU A 81 -13.66 4.02 -18.98
CA GLU A 81 -14.23 4.58 -20.23
C GLU A 81 -13.81 3.86 -21.53
N ARG A 82 -13.14 2.71 -21.44
CA ARG A 82 -12.76 1.87 -22.59
C ARG A 82 -13.30 0.44 -22.49
N GLY A 83 -14.58 0.32 -22.16
CA GLY A 83 -15.36 -0.92 -22.26
C GLY A 83 -16.51 -0.75 -23.24
#